data_AF-A0A2G2QB58-F1
#
_entry.id   AF-A0A2G2QB58-F1
#
_cell.length_a   1.000
_cell.length_b   1.000
_cell.length_c   1.000
_cell.angle_alpha   90.00
_cell.angle_beta   90.00
_cell.angle_gamma   90.00
#
_symmetry.space_group_name_H-M   'P 1'
#
loop_
_entity.id
_entity.type
_entity.pdbx_description
1 polymer ?
#
loop_
_entity_poly.entity_id
_entity_poly.type
_entity_poly.pdbx_seq_one_letter_code
_entity_poly.pdbx_strand_id
1 'polypeptide(L)' 'MTTTNQIEPEDIIICDCSGTTKAKILQLIDNGADDIDKISRATGAVSGCGSCDILVADLLNEYGK' A
#
# COMPACT_ATOMS: atom_id res chain seq x y z
N MET A 1 -31.51 0.08 -1.37
CA MET A 1 -30.57 1.05 -0.79
C MET A 1 -29.22 0.77 -1.42
N THR A 2 -28.89 1.60 -2.44
CA THR A 2 -27.57 1.84 -3.09
C THR A 2 -26.81 0.59 -3.57
N THR A 3 -26.87 0.13 -4.83
CA THR A 3 -26.42 0.72 -6.12
C THR A 3 -24.96 1.19 -6.12
N THR A 4 -24.17 0.57 -7.02
CA THR A 4 -22.77 0.85 -7.42
C THR A 4 -21.70 0.03 -6.72
N ASN A 5 -21.37 -1.12 -7.34
CA ASN A 5 -20.17 -1.91 -7.13
C ASN A 5 -18.94 -1.18 -7.72
N GLN A 6 -18.56 -0.05 -7.12
CA GLN A 6 -17.24 0.54 -7.33
C GLN A 6 -16.27 -0.27 -6.48
N ILE A 7 -15.43 -1.07 -7.14
CA ILE A 7 -14.23 -1.60 -6.51
C ILE A 7 -13.33 -0.39 -6.33
N GLU A 8 -13.43 0.26 -5.19
CA GLU A 8 -12.63 1.44 -4.87
C GLU A 8 -11.15 0.98 -4.89
N PRO A 9 -10.24 1.73 -5.55
CA PRO A 9 -8.84 1.32 -5.67
C PRO A 9 -8.13 1.18 -4.32
N GLU A 10 -8.73 1.68 -3.25
CA GLU A 10 -8.30 1.53 -1.85
C GLU A 10 -8.42 0.11 -1.29
N ASP A 11 -9.39 -0.69 -1.76
CA ASP A 11 -9.61 -2.07 -1.29
C ASP A 11 -8.70 -3.11 -1.98
N ILE A 12 -7.85 -2.66 -2.90
CA ILE A 12 -6.91 -3.53 -3.61
C ILE A 12 -5.82 -3.96 -2.62
N ILE A 13 -5.79 -5.25 -2.31
CA ILE A 13 -4.70 -5.87 -1.54
C ILE A 13 -3.43 -5.83 -2.38
N ILE A 14 -2.42 -5.11 -1.90
CA ILE A 14 -1.09 -5.00 -2.51
C ILE A 14 -0.15 -6.07 -1.97
N CYS A 15 -0.31 -6.44 -0.70
CA CYS A 15 0.43 -7.54 -0.08
C CYS A 15 -0.54 -8.55 0.52
N ASP A 16 -0.63 -9.74 -0.06
CA ASP A 16 -1.40 -10.86 0.46
C ASP A 16 -0.82 -11.41 1.78
N CYS A 17 0.51 -11.37 1.94
CA CYS A 17 1.19 -11.89 3.14
C CYS A 17 0.79 -11.14 4.42
N SER A 18 0.74 -9.79 4.36
CA SER A 18 0.40 -8.94 5.51
C SER A 18 -1.04 -8.40 5.46
N GLY A 19 -1.75 -8.60 4.35
CA GLY A 19 -3.07 -8.00 4.11
C GLY A 19 -3.01 -6.48 3.88
N THR A 20 -1.87 -5.97 3.41
CA THR A 20 -1.71 -4.52 3.18
C THR A 20 -2.44 -4.10 1.91
N THR A 21 -3.32 -3.12 2.03
CA THR A 21 -4.07 -2.56 0.90
C THR A 21 -3.44 -1.29 0.36
N LYS A 22 -3.81 -0.92 -0.87
CA LYS A 22 -3.36 0.31 -1.52
C LYS A 22 -3.71 1.54 -0.69
N ALA A 23 -4.92 1.62 -0.12
CA ALA A 23 -5.29 2.73 0.78
C ALA A 23 -4.33 2.85 1.95
N LYS A 24 -3.94 1.73 2.57
CA LYS A 24 -3.03 1.74 3.71
C LYS A 24 -1.68 2.33 3.34
N ILE A 25 -1.14 1.96 2.17
CA ILE A 25 0.14 2.50 1.67
C ILE A 25 0.00 4.00 1.40
N LEU A 26 -1.04 4.43 0.68
CA LEU A 26 -1.28 5.85 0.38
C LEU A 26 -1.42 6.69 1.65
N GLN A 27 -2.14 6.18 2.65
CA GLN A 27 -2.33 6.84 3.94
C GLN A 27 -1.01 6.97 4.73
N LEU A 28 -0.07 6.04 4.52
CA LEU A 28 1.27 6.13 5.10
C LEU A 28 2.13 7.14 4.36
N ILE A 29 2.08 7.16 3.02
CA ILE A 29 2.78 8.15 2.20
C ILE A 29 2.31 9.56 2.60
N ASP A 30 1.01 9.77 2.77
CA ASP A 30 0.42 11.02 3.24
C ASP A 30 0.88 11.38 4.68
N ASN A 31 1.10 10.38 5.55
CA ASN A 31 1.72 10.57 6.86
C ASN A 31 3.23 10.89 6.82
N GLY A 32 3.86 10.92 5.63
CA GLY A 32 5.29 11.14 5.47
C GLY A 32 6.13 9.86 5.39
N ALA A 33 5.54 8.76 4.93
CA ALA A 33 6.29 7.59 4.51
C ALA A 33 6.82 7.79 3.08
N ASP A 34 8.07 8.24 2.98
CA ASP A 34 8.81 8.40 1.71
C ASP A 34 9.65 7.18 1.32
N ASP A 35 9.69 6.13 2.16
CA ASP A 35 10.58 5.00 1.95
C ASP A 35 9.90 3.65 2.25
N ILE A 36 10.36 2.60 1.57
CA ILE A 36 9.86 1.24 1.74
C ILE A 36 10.08 0.76 3.18
N ASP A 37 11.19 1.15 3.82
CA ASP A 37 11.46 0.78 5.21
C ASP A 37 10.38 1.33 6.17
N LYS A 38 9.90 2.56 5.92
CA LYS A 38 8.80 3.16 6.70
C LYS A 38 7.48 2.43 6.48
N ILE A 39 7.15 2.12 5.22
CA ILE A 39 5.95 1.34 4.89
C ILE A 39 6.02 -0.05 5.54
N SER A 40 7.17 -0.69 5.47
CA SER A 40 7.41 -2.01 6.04
C SER A 40 7.26 -2.01 7.55
N ARG A 41 7.83 -1.03 8.24
CA ARG A 41 7.70 -0.89 9.69
C ARG A 41 6.27 -0.59 10.13
N ALA A 42 5.51 0.11 9.30
CA ALA A 42 4.12 0.48 9.62
C ALA A 42 3.10 -0.61 9.28
N THR A 43 3.34 -1.42 8.24
CA THR A 43 2.37 -2.42 7.73
C THR A 43 2.83 -3.87 7.84
N GLY A 44 4.14 -4.10 7.93
CA GLY A 44 4.75 -5.42 7.75
C GLY A 44 4.72 -5.93 6.30
N ALA A 45 4.27 -5.12 5.32
CA ALA A 45 4.53 -5.40 3.91
C ALA A 45 6.05 -5.38 3.65
N VAL A 46 6.49 -6.05 2.58
CA VAL A 46 7.89 -6.17 2.11
C VAL A 46 8.91 -6.85 3.06
N SER A 47 8.63 -6.98 4.36
CA SER A 47 9.57 -7.59 5.32
C SER A 47 9.62 -9.12 5.29
N GLY A 48 8.72 -9.76 4.54
CA GLY A 48 8.55 -11.21 4.50
C GLY A 48 8.88 -11.80 3.13
N CYS A 49 7.86 -11.83 2.27
CA CYS A 49 7.86 -12.57 1.00
C CYS A 49 8.50 -11.79 -0.17
N GLY A 50 8.63 -10.47 -0.10
CA GLY A 50 9.28 -9.67 -1.15
C GLY A 50 8.42 -9.38 -2.39
N SER A 51 7.23 -9.98 -2.49
CA SER A 51 6.40 -9.96 -3.72
C SER A 51 5.78 -8.59 -4.00
N CYS A 52 5.52 -7.83 -2.95
CA CYS A 52 4.84 -6.54 -3.00
C CYS A 52 5.80 -5.35 -3.08
N ASP A 53 7.11 -5.58 -2.98
CA ASP A 53 8.15 -4.56 -2.96
C ASP A 53 8.10 -3.65 -4.19
N ILE A 54 7.96 -4.25 -5.38
CA ILE A 54 7.87 -3.49 -6.63
C ILE A 54 6.60 -2.63 -6.65
N LEU A 55 5.46 -3.16 -6.19
CA LEU A 55 4.20 -2.42 -6.15
C LEU A 55 4.26 -1.25 -5.15
N VAL A 56 4.85 -1.48 -3.99
CA VAL A 56 5.04 -0.44 -2.96
C VAL A 56 6.03 0.62 -3.47
N ALA A 57 7.13 0.21 -4.13
CA ALA A 57 8.09 1.13 -4.74
C ALA A 57 7.44 2.01 -5.81
N ASP A 58 6.60 1.42 -6.66
CA ASP A 58 5.90 2.13 -7.73
C ASP A 58 4.92 3.17 -7.16
N LEU A 59 4.16 2.80 -6.11
CA LEU A 59 3.29 3.72 -5.38
C LEU A 59 4.08 4.84 -4.69
N LEU A 60 5.22 4.52 -4.08
CA LEU A 60 6.10 5.53 -3.49
C LEU A 60 6.67 6.48 -4.54
N ASN A 61 7.01 5.98 -5.73
CA ASN A 61 7.50 6.83 -6.81
C ASN A 61 6.37 7.67 -7.44
N GLU A 62 5.14 7.16 -7.50
CA GLU A 62 3.98 7.88 -8.04
C GLU A 62 3.43 8.93 -7.07
N TYR A 63 3.43 8.65 -5.75
CA TYR A 63 2.81 9.49 -4.72
C TYR A 63 3.80 10.16 -3.75
N GLY A 64 4.99 9.61 -3.57
CA GLY A 64 6.06 10.20 -2.77
C GLY A 64 6.65 11.40 -3.51
N LYS A 65 6.45 12.59 -2.96
CA LYS A 65 6.95 13.86 -3.49
C LYS A 65 8.27 14.27 -2.88
#